data_AF-A0A2P2NL01-F1
#
_entry.id   AF-A0A2P2NL01-F1
#
_cell.length_a   1.000
_cell.length_b   1.000
_cell.length_c   1.000
_cell.angle_alpha   90.00
_cell.angle_beta   90.00
_cell.angle_gamma   90.00
#
_symmetry.space_group_name_H-M   'P 1'
#
loop_
_entity.id
_entity.type
_entity.pdbx_description
1 polymer ?
#
loop_
_entity_poly.entity_id
_entity_poly.type
_entity_poly.pdbx_seq_one_letter_code
_entity_poly.pdbx_strand_id
1 'polypeptide(L)' 'MTGQNVTECIGGSRTVTFDDLSSCYHTHCDPRLNASQSLELAFIIAERLRKRRIRSQPAVASVGL' A
#
# COMPACT_ATOMS: atom_id res chain seq x y z
N MET A 1 -3.50 -1.29 11.37
CA MET A 1 -2.11 -1.49 10.90
C MET A 1 -1.23 -1.77 12.11
N THR A 2 -0.42 -2.82 12.09
CA THR A 2 0.51 -3.16 13.19
C THR A 2 1.94 -3.19 12.68
N GLY A 3 2.91 -2.80 13.53
CA GLY A 3 4.34 -3.00 13.23
C GLY A 3 4.82 -4.44 13.38
N GLN A 4 3.93 -5.35 13.81
CA GLN A 4 4.20 -6.77 13.92
C GLN A 4 4.16 -7.45 12.54
N ASN A 5 5.04 -8.42 12.33
CA ASN A 5 5.05 -9.25 11.12
C ASN A 5 3.94 -10.29 11.19
N VAL A 6 2.74 -9.91 10.75
CA VAL A 6 1.55 -10.77 10.73
C VAL A 6 1.29 -11.32 9.32
N THR A 7 0.63 -12.47 9.22
CA THR A 7 0.20 -13.06 7.95
C THR A 7 -1.31 -13.26 7.99
N GLU A 8 -2.05 -12.18 7.73
CA GLU A 8 -3.52 -12.17 7.83
C GLU A 8 -4.19 -11.89 6.48
N CYS A 9 -3.54 -11.13 5.59
CA CYS A 9 -4.01 -10.90 4.22
C CYS A 9 -3.11 -11.61 3.19
N ILE A 10 -3.71 -12.28 2.20
CA ILE A 10 -3.00 -12.94 1.10
C ILE A 10 -2.46 -11.93 0.07
N GLY A 11 -1.41 -12.31 -0.66
CA GLY A 11 -0.78 -11.51 -1.70
C GLY A 11 0.21 -10.46 -1.19
N GLY A 12 0.35 -9.36 -1.93
CA GLY A 12 1.42 -8.38 -1.76
C GLY A 12 2.74 -8.81 -2.40
N SER A 13 3.73 -7.92 -2.39
CA SER A 13 5.03 -8.14 -3.06
C SER A 13 5.84 -9.33 -2.49
N ARG A 14 5.73 -9.58 -1.19
CA ARG A 14 6.17 -10.86 -0.57
C ARG A 14 4.92 -11.71 -0.49
N THR A 15 4.66 -12.48 -1.55
CA THR A 15 3.43 -13.27 -1.73
C THR A 15 3.10 -14.04 -0.45
N VAL A 16 2.09 -13.59 0.30
CA VAL A 16 1.49 -14.37 1.39
C VAL A 16 0.48 -15.32 0.77
N THR A 17 0.69 -16.61 0.92
CA THR A 17 -0.20 -17.67 0.45
C THR A 17 -1.24 -18.03 1.51
N PHE A 18 -2.20 -18.88 1.15
CA PHE A 18 -3.19 -19.37 2.11
C PHE A 18 -2.53 -20.18 3.24
N ASP A 19 -1.51 -20.97 2.92
CA ASP A 19 -0.78 -21.79 3.89
C ASP A 19 0.04 -20.94 4.88
N ASP A 20 0.44 -19.74 4.48
CA ASP A 20 1.18 -18.82 5.35
C ASP A 20 0.31 -18.20 6.46
N LEU A 21 -1.02 -18.26 6.33
CA LEU A 21 -1.94 -17.66 7.29
C LEU A 21 -1.85 -18.33 8.67
N SER A 22 -1.63 -19.65 8.73
CA SER A 22 -1.51 -20.35 10.02
C SER A 22 -0.29 -19.95 10.85
N SER A 23 0.69 -19.26 10.26
CA SER A 23 1.94 -18.92 10.94
C SER A 23 1.78 -17.76 11.93
N CYS A 24 0.97 -16.75 11.60
CA CYS A 24 0.83 -15.52 12.39
C CYS A 24 -0.56 -14.84 12.27
N TYR A 25 -1.65 -15.61 12.20
CA TYR A 25 -3.02 -15.05 12.29
C TYR A 25 -3.41 -14.81 13.75
N HIS A 26 -3.27 -13.57 14.23
CA HIS A 26 -3.40 -13.26 15.67
C HIS A 26 -4.67 -12.50 16.04
N THR A 27 -5.51 -12.14 15.05
CA THR A 27 -6.73 -11.38 15.27
C THR A 27 -7.96 -12.30 15.22
N HIS A 28 -8.95 -12.04 16.06
CA HIS A 28 -10.30 -12.63 15.91
C HIS A 28 -11.24 -11.72 15.08
N CYS A 29 -10.76 -10.54 14.68
CA CYS A 29 -11.48 -9.58 13.84
C CYS A 29 -11.07 -9.75 12.37
N ASP A 30 -11.29 -8.71 11.56
CA ASP A 30 -10.86 -8.68 10.17
C ASP A 30 -9.33 -8.78 10.03
N PRO A 31 -8.84 -9.49 9.00
CA PRO A 31 -7.41 -9.65 8.75
C PRO A 31 -6.71 -8.33 8.43
N ARG A 32 -5.51 -8.14 8.99
CA ARG A 32 -4.73 -6.90 8.89
C ARG A 32 -3.60 -7.00 7.87
N LEU A 33 -3.32 -5.90 7.18
CA LEU A 33 -2.10 -5.76 6.39
C LEU A 33 -0.87 -5.78 7.29
N ASN A 34 0.16 -6.52 6.87
CA ASN A 34 1.48 -6.47 7.50
C ASN A 34 2.28 -5.24 7.05
N ALA A 35 3.48 -5.07 7.61
CA ALA A 35 4.32 -3.90 7.33
C ALA A 35 4.68 -3.76 5.84
N SER A 36 5.03 -4.86 5.17
CA SER A 36 5.38 -4.83 3.74
C SER A 36 4.19 -4.47 2.87
N GLN A 37 3.03 -5.09 3.10
CA GLN A 37 1.79 -4.81 2.38
C GLN A 37 1.30 -3.37 2.63
N SER A 38 1.43 -2.87 3.86
CA SER A 38 1.05 -1.49 4.21
C SER A 38 1.95 -0.47 3.51
N LEU A 39 3.25 -0.73 3.43
CA LEU A 39 4.20 0.15 2.76
C LEU A 39 4.00 0.15 1.23
N GLU A 40 3.75 -1.02 0.64
CA GLU A 40 3.40 -1.15 -0.77
C GLU A 40 2.14 -0.33 -1.10
N LEU A 41 1.08 -0.46 -0.29
CA LEU A 41 -0.14 0.33 -0.45
C LEU A 41 0.13 1.84 -0.34
N ALA A 42 0.99 2.25 0.60
CA ALA A 42 1.36 3.66 0.76
C ALA A 42 2.05 4.21 -0.50
N PHE A 43 2.97 3.46 -1.11
CA PHE A 43 3.61 3.86 -2.38
C PHE A 43 2.59 3.95 -3.52
N ILE A 44 1.69 2.98 -3.67
CA ILE A 44 0.64 3.02 -4.70
C ILE A 44 -0.26 4.26 -4.54
N ILE A 45 -0.65 4.60 -3.31
CA ILE A 45 -1.45 5.79 -3.03
C ILE A 45 -0.64 7.05 -3.36
N ALA A 46 0.61 7.14 -2.92
CA ALA A 46 1.47 8.29 -3.19
C ALA A 46 1.67 8.52 -4.71
N GLU A 47 1.89 7.47 -5.49
CA GLU A 47 1.97 7.56 -6.95
C GLU A 47 0.66 8.05 -7.58
N ARG A 48 -0.48 7.51 -7.15
CA ARG A 48 -1.79 7.93 -7.64
C ARG A 48 -2.05 9.42 -7.33
N LEU A 49 -1.70 9.87 -6.14
CA LEU A 49 -1.81 11.29 -5.75
C LEU A 49 -0.85 12.17 -6.57
N ARG A 50 0.39 11.73 -6.80
CA ARG A 50 1.35 12.44 -7.66
C ARG A 50 0.86 12.57 -9.10
N LYS A 51 0.34 11.48 -9.69
CA LYS A 51 -0.25 11.48 -11.05
C LYS A 51 -1.45 12.43 -11.14
N ARG A 52 -2.31 12.46 -10.11
CA ARG A 52 -3.42 13.41 -10.02
C ARG A 52 -2.90 14.85 -9.96
N ARG A 53 -1.91 15.16 -9.11
CA ARG A 53 -1.33 16.51 -9.02
C ARG A 53 -0.75 16.99 -10.36
N ILE A 54 0.00 16.13 -11.07
CA ILE A 54 0.57 16.45 -12.39
C ILE A 54 -0.54 16.72 -13.41
N ARG A 55 -1.61 15.90 -13.42
CA ARG A 55 -2.75 16.09 -14.32
C ARG A 55 -3.58 17.35 -14.01
N SER A 56 -3.63 17.73 -12.74
CA SER A 56 -4.38 18.90 -12.24
C SER A 56 -3.59 20.20 -12.30
N GLN A 57 -2.28 20.17 -12.54
CA GLN A 57 -1.50 21.38 -12.76
C GLN A 57 -1.81 21.91 -14.17
N PRO A 58 -2.41 23.11 -14.31
CA PRO A 58 -2.46 23.74 -15.62
C PRO A 58 -1.02 24.05 -16.05
N ALA A 59 -0.75 23.97 -17.34
CA ALA A 59 0.51 24.38 -17.95
C ALA A 59 0.69 25.89 -17.78
N VAL A 60 1.05 26.35 -16.58
CA VAL A 60 1.34 27.75 -16.27
C VAL A 60 2.79 27.86 -15.84
N ALA A 61 3.70 27.55 -16.77
CA ALA A 61 5.11 27.91 -16.68
C ALA A 61 5.75 28.06 -18.07
N SER A 62 4.97 28.50 -19.07
CA SER A 62 5.49 28.85 -20.38
C SER A 62 4.61 29.90 -21.06
N VAL A 63 4.44 31.06 -20.41
CA VAL A 63 4.10 32.30 -21.10
C VAL A 63 4.85 33.44 -20.43
N GLY A 64 5.78 34.05 -21.16
CA GLY A 64 6.22 35.42 -20.93
C GLY A 64 7.71 35.60 -20.64
N LEU A 65 8.46 35.92 -21.71
CA LEU A 65 9.64 36.81 -21.80
C LEU A 65 10.66 36.82 -20.65
#